data_AF-A0AAU6I0U5-F1
#
_entry.id   AF-A0AAU6I0U5-F1
#
_cell.length_a   1.000
_cell.length_b   1.000
_cell.length_c   1.000
_cell.angle_alpha   90.00
_cell.angle_beta   90.00
_cell.angle_gamma   90.00
#
_symmetry.space_group_name_H-M   'P 1'
#
loop_
_entity.id
_entity.type
_entity.pdbx_description
1 polymer ?
#
loop_
_entity_poly.entity_id
_entity_poly.type
_entity_poly.pdbx_seq_one_letter_code
_entity_poly.pdbx_strand_id
1 'polypeptide(L)'
;MSWTHTLGLLRGAAEGNDSKYSHTLGGYRLHVRPLVNAGLVAWLADDEEPENESFVRATDAGQAFYQEYLTGLPSHTVCRSNVWPTMPEMDRAIAALAAECERRIQDGDA
;
A
#
# COMPACT_ATOMS: atom_id res chain seq x y z
N MET A 1 12.43 -4.98 -4.54
CA MET A 1 11.13 -4.50 -4.01
C MET A 1 10.73 -3.26 -4.77
N SER A 2 9.50 -3.15 -5.27
CA SER A 2 9.03 -1.96 -6.01
C SER A 2 8.01 -1.21 -5.14
N TRP A 3 8.42 -0.06 -4.61
CA TRP A 3 7.56 0.81 -3.80
C TRP A 3 6.40 1.41 -4.59
N THR A 4 6.52 1.51 -5.91
CA THR A 4 5.44 1.89 -6.83
C THR A 4 4.22 0.96 -6.70
N HIS A 5 4.46 -0.36 -6.70
CA HIS A 5 3.39 -1.35 -6.52
C HIS A 5 2.77 -1.25 -5.13
N THR A 6 3.61 -1.10 -4.10
CA THR A 6 3.19 -0.92 -2.71
C THR A 6 2.31 0.32 -2.53
N LEU A 7 2.70 1.45 -3.14
CA LEU A 7 1.93 2.69 -3.12
C LEU A 7 0.57 2.54 -3.81
N GLY A 8 0.52 1.80 -4.92
CA GLY A 8 -0.73 1.53 -5.65
C GLY A 8 -1.71 0.70 -4.82
N LEU A 9 -1.21 -0.27 -4.06
CA LEU A 9 -2.03 -1.06 -3.14
C LEU A 9 -2.63 -0.22 -2.01
N LEU A 10 -1.80 0.63 -1.38
CA LEU A 10 -2.28 1.55 -0.34
C LEU A 10 -3.34 2.52 -0.90
N ARG A 11 -3.11 3.07 -2.09
CA ARG A 11 -4.06 3.96 -2.77
C ARG A 11 -5.40 3.27 -2.98
N GLY A 12 -5.40 2.08 -3.58
CA GLY A 12 -6.63 1.34 -3.83
C GLY A 12 -7.38 1.02 -2.53
N ALA A 13 -6.65 0.61 -1.50
CA ALA A 13 -7.21 0.28 -0.19
C ALA A 13 -7.83 1.50 0.51
N ALA A 14 -7.28 2.70 0.31
CA ALA A 14 -7.79 3.97 0.84
C ALA A 14 -8.97 4.53 0.03
N GLU A 15 -9.03 4.26 -1.28
CA GLU A 15 -10.13 4.66 -2.15
C GLU A 15 -11.38 3.77 -2.01
N GLY A 16 -11.33 2.74 -1.16
CA GLY A 16 -12.43 1.77 -1.01
C GLY A 16 -12.58 0.85 -2.21
N ASN A 17 -11.59 0.83 -3.11
CA ASN A 17 -11.45 -0.21 -4.12
C ASN A 17 -10.81 -1.40 -3.42
N ASP A 18 -11.61 -2.39 -3.04
CA ASP A 18 -11.13 -3.66 -2.49
C ASP A 18 -9.89 -4.12 -3.26
N SER A 19 -8.73 -3.92 -2.64
CA SER A 19 -7.46 -4.03 -3.35
C SER A 19 -7.06 -5.49 -3.37
N LYS A 20 -7.57 -6.17 -4.37
CA LYS A 20 -7.32 -7.59 -4.63
C LYS A 20 -5.83 -7.81 -4.83
N TYR A 21 -5.24 -8.63 -3.98
CA TYR A 21 -3.89 -9.13 -4.16
C TYR A 21 -3.90 -10.62 -4.47
N SER A 22 -3.36 -11.02 -5.63
CA SER A 22 -3.16 -12.43 -5.98
C SER A 22 -1.84 -12.94 -5.40
N HIS A 23 -1.91 -13.94 -4.53
CA HIS A 23 -0.77 -14.55 -3.85
C HIS A 23 0.12 -15.34 -4.84
N THR A 24 1.01 -14.66 -5.57
CA THR A 24 2.32 -15.28 -5.81
C THR A 24 3.15 -14.97 -4.58
N LEU A 25 3.66 -16.00 -3.89
CA LEU A 25 4.39 -15.91 -2.60
C LEU A 25 5.45 -14.78 -2.56
N GLY A 26 6.01 -14.44 -3.72
CA GLY A 26 6.96 -13.32 -3.88
C GLY A 26 6.35 -11.95 -3.65
N GLY A 27 5.20 -11.62 -4.24
CA GLY A 27 4.72 -10.24 -4.18
C GLY A 27 3.94 -9.89 -2.89
N TYR A 28 3.44 -10.88 -2.13
CA TYR A 28 2.94 -10.67 -0.76
C TYR A 28 4.05 -10.10 0.13
N ARG A 29 5.20 -10.81 0.20
CA ARG A 29 6.35 -10.41 1.00
C ARG A 29 6.93 -9.07 0.58
N LEU A 30 6.82 -8.73 -0.72
CA LEU A 30 7.42 -7.52 -1.29
C LEU A 30 6.52 -6.29 -1.20
N HIS A 31 5.19 -6.44 -1.20
CA HIS A 31 4.29 -5.30 -1.39
C HIS A 31 3.22 -5.14 -0.31
N VAL A 32 2.69 -6.23 0.22
CA VAL A 32 1.62 -6.14 1.24
C VAL A 32 2.20 -6.16 2.64
N ARG A 33 3.16 -7.05 2.91
CA ARG A 33 3.76 -7.21 4.24
C ARG A 33 4.35 -5.90 4.82
N PRO A 34 5.05 -5.05 4.05
CA PRO A 34 5.53 -3.77 4.58
C PRO A 34 4.39 -2.85 5.05
N LEU A 35 3.27 -2.81 4.33
CA LEU A 35 2.11 -1.98 4.68
C LEU A 35 1.38 -2.50 5.91
N VAL A 36 1.24 -3.83 6.02
CA VAL A 36 0.62 -4.49 7.18
C VAL A 36 1.49 -4.29 8.42
N ASN A 37 2.80 -4.56 8.32
CA ASN A 37 3.71 -4.38 9.45
C ASN A 37 3.84 -2.91 9.89
N ALA A 38 3.65 -1.97 8.96
CA ALA A 38 3.60 -0.55 9.29
C ALA A 38 2.21 -0.09 9.78
N GLY A 39 1.22 -0.99 9.89
CA GLY A 39 -0.13 -0.65 10.29
C GLY A 39 -0.83 0.33 9.36
N LEU A 40 -0.41 0.45 8.09
CA LEU A 40 -1.02 1.32 7.08
C LEU A 40 -2.22 0.65 6.40
N VAL A 41 -2.22 -0.67 6.34
CA VAL A 41 -3.37 -1.47 5.86
C VAL A 41 -3.64 -2.62 6.81
N ALA A 42 -4.89 -3.05 6.86
CA ALA A 42 -5.34 -4.21 7.63
C ALA A 42 -6.15 -5.15 6.73
N TRP A 43 -6.17 -6.44 7.06
CA TRP A 43 -6.98 -7.43 6.37
C TRP A 43 -8.49 -7.20 6.59
N LEU A 44 -9.31 -7.50 5.60
CA LEU A 44 -10.76 -7.26 5.62
C LEU A 44 -11.60 -8.36 6.32
N ALA A 45 -11.11 -9.59 6.54
CA ALA A 45 -11.76 -10.60 7.41
C ALA A 45 -10.86 -11.84 7.72
N ASP A 46 -11.04 -12.36 8.95
CA ASP A 46 -10.68 -13.60 9.69
C ASP A 46 -9.63 -14.64 9.25
N ASP A 47 -9.15 -14.67 8.01
CA ASP A 47 -8.12 -15.65 7.65
C ASP A 47 -6.73 -15.13 8.05
N GLU A 48 -6.08 -15.79 9.01
CA GLU A 48 -4.71 -15.50 9.46
C GLU A 48 -3.68 -15.51 8.31
N GLU A 49 -4.00 -16.06 7.15
CA GLU A 49 -3.30 -15.84 5.88
C GLU A 49 -4.18 -16.48 4.77
N PRO A 50 -4.98 -15.71 4.00
CA PRO A 50 -5.86 -16.30 3.01
C PRO A 50 -5.06 -16.93 1.86
N GLU A 51 -5.26 -18.22 1.63
CA GLU A 51 -4.42 -19.10 0.80
C GLU A 51 -4.39 -18.74 -0.70
N ASN A 52 -5.32 -17.92 -1.20
CA ASN A 52 -5.50 -17.68 -2.64
C ASN A 52 -5.67 -16.20 -3.03
N GLU A 53 -6.56 -15.49 -2.34
CA GLU A 53 -6.86 -14.08 -2.62
C GLU A 53 -7.16 -13.36 -1.32
N SER A 54 -6.51 -12.22 -1.13
CA SER A 54 -6.55 -11.47 0.12
C SER A 54 -6.95 -10.03 -0.17
N PHE A 55 -7.81 -9.47 0.68
CA PHE A 55 -8.25 -8.07 0.59
C PHE A 55 -7.75 -7.29 1.79
N VAL A 56 -7.16 -6.12 1.52
CA VAL A 56 -6.75 -5.16 2.53
C VAL A 56 -7.59 -3.89 2.44
N ARG A 57 -7.82 -3.26 3.59
CA ARG A 57 -8.35 -1.91 3.73
C ARG A 57 -7.28 -0.99 4.32
N ALA A 58 -7.31 0.29 3.98
CA ALA A 58 -6.48 1.27 4.69
C ALA A 58 -6.93 1.38 6.16
N THR A 59 -5.96 1.48 7.07
CA THR A 59 -6.22 1.90 8.45
C THR A 59 -6.37 3.42 8.50
N ASP A 60 -6.67 3.99 9.68
CA ASP A 60 -6.65 5.45 9.87
C ASP A 60 -5.30 6.07 9.48
N ALA A 61 -4.20 5.39 9.80
CA ALA A 61 -2.85 5.81 9.41
C ALA A 61 -2.64 5.74 7.89
N GLY A 62 -3.10 4.65 7.25
CA GLY A 62 -3.09 4.54 5.79
C GLY A 62 -3.93 5.61 5.11
N GLN A 63 -5.07 5.94 5.69
CA GLN A 63 -5.96 6.98 5.19
C GLN A 63 -5.31 8.36 5.32
N ALA A 64 -4.67 8.66 6.46
CA ALA A 64 -3.91 9.89 6.65
C ALA A 64 -2.79 10.02 5.61
N PHE A 65 -2.02 8.95 5.39
CA PHE A 65 -0.98 8.92 4.36
C PHE A 65 -1.56 9.18 2.97
N TYR A 66 -2.68 8.54 2.63
CA TYR A 66 -3.36 8.76 1.35
C TYR A 66 -3.78 10.22 1.16
N GLN A 67 -4.35 10.84 2.19
CA GLN A 67 -4.76 12.25 2.13
C GLN A 67 -3.57 13.19 1.88
N GLU A 68 -2.43 12.93 2.52
CA GLU A 68 -1.23 13.77 2.42
C GLU A 68 -0.49 13.61 1.08
N TYR A 69 -0.37 12.38 0.57
CA TYR A 69 0.55 12.09 -0.54
C TYR A 69 -0.14 11.67 -1.84
N LEU A 70 -1.40 11.22 -1.81
CA LEU A 70 -2.00 10.48 -2.93
C LEU A 70 -3.25 11.14 -3.54
N THR A 71 -3.98 11.96 -2.80
CA THR A 71 -5.23 12.62 -3.28
C THR A 71 -5.03 13.55 -4.47
N GLY A 72 -3.84 14.13 -4.62
CA GLY A 72 -3.47 14.99 -5.75
C GLY A 72 -2.99 14.24 -6.99
N LEU A 73 -2.81 12.90 -6.92
CA LEU A 73 -2.25 12.13 -8.03
C LEU A 73 -3.34 11.74 -9.05
N PRO A 74 -3.07 11.85 -10.37
CA PRO A 74 -4.05 11.57 -11.42
C PRO A 74 -4.72 10.19 -11.30
N SER A 75 -6.05 10.14 -11.49
CA SER A 75 -6.86 8.93 -11.34
C SER A 75 -6.58 7.81 -12.36
N HIS A 76 -5.90 8.07 -13.48
CA HIS A 76 -5.52 7.01 -14.43
C HIS A 76 -4.34 6.15 -13.93
N THR A 77 -3.77 6.47 -12.77
CA THR A 77 -2.74 5.66 -12.11
C THR A 77 -3.30 4.47 -11.31
N VAL A 78 -4.62 4.25 -11.35
CA VAL A 78 -5.39 3.50 -10.34
C VAL A 78 -5.10 2.00 -10.18
N CYS A 79 -4.54 1.25 -11.13
CA CYS A 79 -4.45 -0.22 -10.93
C CYS A 79 -3.26 -0.95 -11.57
N ARG A 80 -2.34 -0.25 -12.23
CA ARG A 80 -1.22 -0.89 -12.94
C ARG A 80 0.06 -0.08 -12.74
N SER A 81 0.81 -0.48 -11.73
CA SER A 81 2.17 -0.03 -11.39
C SER A 81 3.13 0.08 -12.58
N ASN A 82 2.87 -0.67 -13.64
CA ASN A 82 3.65 -0.80 -14.86
C ASN A 82 3.46 0.34 -15.87
N VAL A 83 2.63 1.35 -15.56
CA VAL A 83 2.37 2.47 -16.49
C VAL A 83 2.42 3.85 -15.81
N TRP A 84 2.99 3.94 -14.60
CA TRP A 84 3.10 5.23 -13.94
C TRP A 84 4.20 6.08 -14.58
N PRO A 85 3.89 7.27 -15.13
CA PRO A 85 4.91 8.17 -15.62
C PRO A 85 5.78 8.65 -14.45
N THR A 86 7.09 8.79 -14.68
CA THR A 86 8.02 9.40 -13.72
C THR A 86 7.58 10.84 -13.49
N MET A 87 6.93 11.09 -12.34
CA MET A 87 6.49 12.41 -11.91
C MET A 87 7.13 12.72 -10.55
N PRO A 88 7.62 13.95 -10.31
CA PRO A 88 8.25 14.31 -9.04
C PRO A 88 7.40 14.04 -7.80
N GLU A 89 6.08 14.23 -7.92
CA GLU A 89 5.11 13.97 -6.85
C GLU A 89 5.03 12.49 -6.48
N MET A 90 5.23 11.62 -7.46
CA MET A 90 5.26 10.17 -7.28
C MET A 90 6.55 9.72 -6.60
N ASP A 91 7.70 10.26 -7.00
CA ASP A 91 8.98 9.99 -6.33
C ASP A 91 8.92 10.43 -4.87
N ARG A 92 8.29 11.58 -4.59
CA ARG A 92 8.04 12.05 -3.23
C ARG A 92 7.15 11.09 -2.45
N ALA A 93 6.03 10.64 -3.03
CA ALA A 93 5.12 9.71 -2.36
C ALA A 93 5.76 8.33 -2.11
N ILE A 94 6.60 7.85 -3.04
CA ILE A 94 7.40 6.62 -2.88
C ILE A 94 8.40 6.77 -1.72
N ALA A 95 9.15 7.86 -1.69
CA ALA A 95 10.13 8.11 -0.64
C ALA A 95 9.45 8.24 0.74
N ALA A 96 8.31 8.94 0.80
CA ALA A 96 7.52 9.08 2.00
C ALA A 96 6.98 7.74 2.50
N LEU A 97 6.46 6.88 1.60
CA LEU A 97 5.96 5.57 1.96
C LEU A 97 7.06 4.67 2.53
N ALA A 98 8.24 4.68 1.90
CA ALA A 98 9.37 3.90 2.37
C ALA A 98 9.79 4.32 3.79
N ALA A 99 9.95 5.62 4.02
CA ALA A 99 10.31 6.17 5.32
C ALA A 99 9.24 5.89 6.38
N GLU A 100 7.95 6.02 6.05
CA GLU A 100 6.87 5.78 7.00
C GLU A 100 6.77 4.32 7.42
N CYS A 101 6.96 3.38 6.47
CA CYS A 101 7.04 1.97 6.79
C CYS A 101 8.24 1.65 7.70
N GLU A 102 9.43 2.16 7.39
CA GLU A 102 10.63 1.93 8.21
C GLU A 102 10.47 2.49 9.63
N ARG A 103 9.94 3.71 9.75
CA ARG A 103 9.71 4.39 11.03
C ARG A 103 8.75 3.60 11.91
N ARG A 104 7.57 3.23 11.40
CA ARG A 104 6.54 2.52 12.19
C ARG A 104 6.97 1.12 12.61
N ILE A 105 7.72 0.42 11.75
CA ILE A 105 8.26 -0.91 12.08
C ILE A 105 9.30 -0.81 13.22
N GLN A 106 10.08 0.27 13.28
CA GLN A 106 11.06 0.49 14.35
C GLN A 106 10.40 0.91 15.67
N ASP A 107 9.32 1.68 15.61
CA ASP A 107 8.63 2.24 16.79
C ASP A 107 7.79 1.20 17.56
N GLY A 108 7.57 0.00 17.02
CA GLY A 108 6.87 -1.10 17.70
C GLY A 108 5.35 -0.92 17.78
N ASP A 109 4.78 0.00 17.01
CA ASP A 109 3.35 0.36 16.98
C ASP A 109 2.51 -0.57 16.07
N ALA A 110 2.90 -1.84 15.93
CA ALA A 110 2.25 -2.83 15.07
C ALA A 110 1.35 -3.81 15.84
#